data_AF-A0A964D7Z9-F1
#
_entry.id   AF-A0A964D7Z9-F1
#
_cell.length_a   1.000
_cell.length_b   1.000
_cell.length_c   1.000
_cell.angle_alpha   90.00
_cell.angle_beta   90.00
_cell.angle_gamma   90.00
#
_symmetry.space_group_name_H-M   'P 1'
#
loop_
_entity.id
_entity.type
_entity.pdbx_description
1 polymer ?
#
loop_
_entity_poly.entity_id
_entity_poly.type
_entity_poly.pdbx_seq_one_letter_code
_entity_poly.pdbx_strand_id
1 'polypeptide(L)'
;MRDNMDDIPSGGIGIKVLGKIADQLSYTRTYDSRNCLFLMKHYQPQDSTQASGVKRPIDVLNKWFQKQRDTESEVSSNQPLQKISLTSNSDIKAVAKVLSWVDQLEHLQIPEAVFHQWKLATIEGFTNAVRHAHKDLPLATPIELEITVFPERLEIKIWDCGKPFDLEAKLQGELAETSPFTWNELGFTLR
;
A
#
# COMPACT_ATOMS: atom_id res chain seq x y z
N MET A 1 21.75 -11.82 -1.39
CA MET A 1 21.89 -11.92 -2.85
C MET A 1 21.74 -10.51 -3.43
N ARG A 2 22.59 -10.12 -4.38
CA ARG A 2 22.41 -8.84 -5.11
C ARG A 2 21.34 -9.10 -6.15
N ASP A 3 20.08 -8.81 -5.82
CA ASP A 3 19.03 -8.81 -6.83
C ASP A 3 19.25 -7.63 -7.76
N ASN A 4 19.42 -7.96 -9.05
CA ASN A 4 19.45 -6.99 -10.14
C ASN A 4 18.10 -6.25 -10.15
N MET A 5 18.10 -5.02 -9.67
CA MET A 5 16.95 -4.10 -9.69
C MET A 5 16.58 -3.62 -11.10
N ASP A 6 17.30 -4.09 -12.13
CA ASP A 6 17.09 -3.73 -13.53
C ASP A 6 15.95 -4.52 -14.19
N ASP A 7 15.49 -5.63 -13.58
CA ASP A 7 14.43 -6.50 -14.11
C ASP A 7 13.03 -6.25 -13.50
N ILE A 8 12.77 -5.07 -12.92
CA ILE A 8 11.40 -4.71 -12.51
C ILE A 8 10.56 -4.51 -13.79
N PRO A 9 9.50 -5.31 -14.03
CA PRO A 9 8.75 -5.29 -15.29
C PRO A 9 8.24 -3.89 -15.64
N SER A 10 8.75 -3.32 -16.74
CA SER A 10 8.56 -1.91 -17.09
C SER A 10 7.30 -1.62 -17.93
N GLY A 11 6.37 -2.58 -18.02
CA GLY A 11 5.33 -2.63 -19.06
C GLY A 11 3.90 -2.38 -18.58
N GLY A 12 3.63 -1.31 -17.82
CA GLY A 12 2.27 -0.98 -17.37
C GLY A 12 1.69 -1.88 -16.27
N ILE A 13 2.43 -2.91 -15.87
CA ILE A 13 2.09 -3.85 -14.80
C ILE A 13 1.87 -3.13 -13.47
N GLY A 14 2.70 -2.13 -13.14
CA GLY A 14 2.65 -1.45 -11.85
C GLY A 14 1.26 -0.93 -11.50
N ILE A 15 0.60 -0.18 -12.40
CA ILE A 15 -0.75 0.34 -12.14
C ILE A 15 -1.80 -0.78 -11.99
N LYS A 16 -1.69 -1.89 -12.75
CA LYS A 16 -2.55 -3.07 -12.58
C LYS A 16 -2.35 -3.70 -11.21
N VAL A 17 -1.11 -3.79 -10.74
CA VAL A 17 -0.77 -4.31 -9.40
C VAL A 17 -1.40 -3.45 -8.32
N LEU A 18 -1.24 -2.12 -8.42
CA LEU A 18 -1.84 -1.19 -7.47
C LEU A 18 -3.37 -1.34 -7.41
N GLY A 19 -4.02 -1.42 -8.57
CA GLY A 19 -5.47 -1.60 -8.68
C GLY A 19 -5.98 -2.95 -8.14
N LYS A 20 -5.14 -3.99 -8.10
CA LYS A 20 -5.49 -5.29 -7.50
C LYS A 20 -5.22 -5.37 -5.99
N ILE A 21 -4.27 -4.59 -5.48
CA ILE A 21 -3.90 -4.60 -4.05
C ILE A 21 -4.81 -3.70 -3.23
N ALA A 22 -5.11 -2.51 -3.75
CA ALA A 22 -5.80 -1.46 -3.02
C ALA A 22 -7.32 -1.64 -3.06
N ASP A 23 -7.96 -1.35 -1.94
CA ASP A 23 -9.42 -1.22 -1.88
C ASP A 23 -9.88 0.15 -2.37
N GLN A 24 -9.03 1.17 -2.21
CA GLN A 24 -9.19 2.48 -2.82
C GLN A 24 -7.87 2.95 -3.41
N LEU A 25 -7.93 3.45 -4.64
CA LEU A 25 -6.80 3.97 -5.40
C LEU A 25 -7.22 5.27 -6.06
N SER A 26 -6.43 6.33 -5.92
CA SER A 26 -6.72 7.61 -6.58
C SER A 26 -5.43 8.32 -6.98
N TYR A 27 -5.52 9.16 -8.01
CA TYR A 27 -4.44 10.02 -8.46
C TYR A 27 -4.99 11.43 -8.67
N THR A 28 -4.59 12.36 -7.79
CA THR A 28 -5.16 13.70 -7.76
C THR A 28 -4.09 14.77 -7.82
N ARG A 29 -4.33 15.82 -8.61
CA ARG A 29 -3.49 17.03 -8.60
C ARG A 29 -3.73 17.80 -7.31
N THR A 30 -2.67 18.16 -6.59
CA THR A 30 -2.72 18.94 -5.35
C THR A 30 -2.57 20.43 -5.62
N TYR A 31 -2.93 21.27 -4.64
CA TYR A 31 -2.90 22.73 -4.76
C TYR A 31 -1.49 23.30 -5.00
N ASP A 32 -0.45 22.62 -4.52
CA ASP A 32 0.95 22.96 -4.72
C ASP A 32 1.53 22.42 -6.04
N SER A 33 0.67 22.04 -7.00
CA SER A 33 1.05 21.56 -8.33
C SER A 33 1.85 20.25 -8.34
N ARG A 34 1.73 19.43 -7.30
CA ARG A 34 2.17 18.03 -7.33
C ARG A 34 1.00 17.12 -7.69
N ASN A 35 1.29 15.87 -8.00
CA ASN A 35 0.28 14.83 -8.05
C ASN A 35 0.45 13.93 -6.83
N CYS A 36 -0.67 13.44 -6.30
CA CYS A 36 -0.70 12.51 -5.18
C CYS A 36 -1.35 11.21 -5.64
N LEU A 37 -0.57 10.13 -5.65
CA LEU A 37 -1.06 8.77 -5.73
C LEU A 37 -1.41 8.29 -4.32
N PHE A 38 -2.68 8.00 -4.08
CA PHE A 38 -3.18 7.51 -2.80
C PHE A 38 -3.66 6.07 -2.95
N LEU A 39 -3.25 5.22 -2.02
CA LEU A 39 -3.73 3.85 -1.87
C LEU A 39 -4.21 3.62 -0.45
N MET A 40 -5.32 2.91 -0.31
CA MET A 40 -5.80 2.40 0.97
C MET A 40 -6.15 0.93 0.84
N LYS A 41 -5.84 0.16 1.89
CA LYS A 41 -6.20 -1.25 2.01
C LYS A 41 -6.65 -1.59 3.42
N HIS A 42 -7.80 -2.21 3.55
CA HIS A 42 -8.27 -2.75 4.82
C HIS A 42 -7.58 -4.06 5.15
N TYR A 43 -7.47 -4.33 6.45
CA TYR A 43 -7.00 -5.61 6.97
C TYR A 43 -7.62 -5.88 8.33
N GLN A 44 -7.60 -7.15 8.74
CA GLN A 44 -7.95 -7.54 10.10
C GLN A 44 -6.64 -7.75 10.88
N PRO A 45 -6.43 -7.07 12.02
CA PRO A 45 -5.26 -7.27 12.86
C PRO A 45 -5.08 -8.75 13.24
N GLN A 46 -3.83 -9.16 13.44
CA GLN A 46 -3.60 -10.45 14.07
C GLN A 46 -3.88 -10.37 15.57
N ASP A 47 -4.87 -11.12 16.04
CA ASP A 47 -5.16 -11.27 17.46
C ASP A 47 -3.96 -11.92 18.17
N SER A 48 -3.30 -11.17 19.04
CA SER A 48 -2.30 -11.70 19.96
C SER A 48 -3.01 -12.43 21.11
N THR A 49 -3.67 -13.56 20.85
CA THR A 49 -4.14 -14.46 21.91
C THR A 49 -4.39 -15.89 21.39
N GLN A 50 -3.35 -16.71 21.40
CA GLN A 50 -3.52 -18.14 21.64
C GLN A 50 -3.12 -18.44 23.08
N ALA A 51 -4.10 -18.41 23.97
CA ALA A 51 -4.11 -19.26 25.15
C ALA A 51 -5.22 -20.30 24.95
N SER A 52 -4.85 -21.56 25.06
CA SER A 52 -5.68 -22.74 24.90
C SER A 52 -6.81 -22.82 25.94
N GLY A 53 -7.98 -23.32 25.52
CA GLY A 53 -8.89 -24.03 26.43
C GLY A 53 -10.30 -23.45 26.62
N VAL A 54 -11.28 -24.30 26.28
CA VAL A 54 -12.69 -24.33 26.75
C VAL A 54 -13.68 -23.35 26.09
N LYS A 55 -14.61 -23.91 25.29
CA LYS A 55 -15.82 -23.24 24.79
C LYS A 55 -16.96 -23.28 25.82
N ARG A 56 -17.58 -22.12 26.13
CA ARG A 56 -18.97 -21.84 26.60
C ARG A 56 -19.03 -20.41 27.22
N PRO A 57 -20.19 -19.75 27.44
CA PRO A 57 -21.38 -19.45 26.63
C PRO A 57 -21.44 -17.91 26.37
N ILE A 58 -20.60 -17.40 25.46
CA ILE A 58 -20.30 -15.96 25.35
C ILE A 58 -21.26 -15.24 24.38
N ASP A 59 -22.13 -15.97 23.69
CA ASP A 59 -22.91 -15.45 22.55
C ASP A 59 -24.01 -14.45 22.97
N VAL A 60 -24.51 -14.53 24.20
CA VAL A 60 -25.54 -13.62 24.71
C VAL A 60 -24.94 -12.33 25.26
N LEU A 61 -23.79 -12.39 25.94
CA LEU A 61 -23.05 -11.18 26.35
C LEU A 61 -22.43 -10.46 25.15
N ASN A 62 -21.94 -11.20 24.14
CA ASN A 62 -21.38 -10.59 22.94
C ASN A 62 -22.39 -9.69 22.22
N LYS A 63 -23.68 -10.09 22.16
CA LYS A 63 -24.74 -9.24 21.60
C LYS A 63 -25.02 -7.97 22.42
N TRP A 64 -24.89 -8.03 23.75
CA TRP A 64 -25.08 -6.87 24.62
C TRP A 64 -23.86 -5.92 24.57
N PHE A 65 -22.64 -6.44 24.48
CA PHE A 65 -21.42 -5.65 24.27
C PHE A 65 -21.27 -5.12 22.84
N GLN A 66 -21.85 -5.77 21.83
CA GLN A 66 -21.83 -5.27 20.44
C GLN A 66 -22.55 -3.92 20.36
N LYS A 67 -23.71 -3.82 21.04
CA LYS A 67 -24.56 -2.62 21.06
C LYS A 67 -23.92 -1.41 21.77
N GLN A 68 -22.88 -1.62 22.61
CA GLN A 68 -22.09 -0.55 23.20
C GLN A 68 -20.82 -0.20 22.39
N ARG A 69 -20.31 -1.13 21.57
CA ARG A 69 -19.11 -0.94 20.74
C ARG A 69 -19.38 -0.14 19.47
N ASP A 70 -20.59 -0.13 18.94
CA ASP A 70 -20.89 0.53 17.66
C ASP A 70 -20.64 2.06 17.68
N THR A 71 -20.53 2.70 18.85
CA THR A 71 -20.19 4.14 18.97
C THR A 71 -18.74 4.42 19.41
N GLU A 72 -18.06 3.47 20.06
CA GLU A 72 -16.64 3.60 20.49
C GLU A 72 -15.65 3.00 19.47
N SER A 73 -16.07 2.01 18.67
CA SER A 73 -15.24 1.36 17.65
C SER A 73 -14.96 2.22 16.42
N GLU A 74 -15.84 3.15 16.03
CA GLU A 74 -15.57 4.10 14.93
C GLU A 74 -14.51 5.16 15.28
N VAL A 75 -14.39 5.52 16.56
CA VAL A 75 -13.40 6.50 17.02
C VAL A 75 -12.01 5.86 17.11
N SER A 76 -11.92 4.63 17.62
CA SER A 76 -10.66 3.90 17.73
C SER A 76 -10.07 3.49 16.37
N SER A 77 -10.90 3.09 15.41
CA SER A 77 -10.46 2.67 14.06
C SER A 77 -9.89 3.83 13.22
N ASN A 78 -10.19 5.08 13.58
CA ASN A 78 -9.73 6.28 12.87
C ASN A 78 -8.51 6.97 13.50
N GLN A 79 -7.99 6.46 14.62
CA GLN A 79 -6.73 6.95 15.18
C GLN A 79 -5.54 6.20 14.55
N PRO A 80 -4.52 6.90 14.03
CA PRO A 80 -3.35 6.24 13.47
C PRO A 80 -2.51 5.58 14.58
N LEU A 81 -2.15 4.31 14.39
CA LEU A 81 -1.19 3.57 15.21
C LEU A 81 0.23 4.06 14.99
N GLN A 82 0.59 4.31 13.72
CA GLN A 82 1.89 4.83 13.35
C GLN A 82 1.80 5.60 12.03
N LYS A 83 2.63 6.64 11.92
CA LYS A 83 2.80 7.41 10.70
C LYS A 83 4.28 7.59 10.42
N ILE A 84 4.73 7.23 9.23
CA ILE A 84 6.11 7.39 8.78
C ILE A 84 6.15 8.14 7.44
N SER A 85 7.19 8.94 7.22
CA SER A 85 7.39 9.71 6.00
C SER A 85 8.82 9.56 5.49
N LEU A 86 8.99 9.60 4.17
CA LEU A 86 10.28 9.51 3.49
C LEU A 86 10.30 10.46 2.29
N THR A 87 11.35 11.27 2.18
CA THR A 87 11.70 11.93 0.92
C THR A 87 12.82 11.15 0.24
N SER A 88 12.61 10.80 -1.02
CA SER A 88 13.60 10.16 -1.88
C SER A 88 13.82 10.97 -3.14
N ASN A 89 15.01 10.84 -3.70
CA ASN A 89 15.29 11.33 -5.05
C ASN A 89 14.60 10.42 -6.07
N SER A 90 14.40 10.96 -7.27
CA SER A 90 13.81 10.26 -8.41
C SER A 90 14.81 9.32 -9.10
N ASP A 91 15.36 8.36 -8.35
CA ASP A 91 16.32 7.36 -8.83
C ASP A 91 15.83 5.95 -8.45
N ILE A 92 15.80 5.05 -9.44
CA ILE A 92 15.40 3.65 -9.25
C ILE A 92 16.29 2.93 -8.23
N LYS A 93 17.55 3.35 -8.07
CA LYS A 93 18.48 2.80 -7.09
C LYS A 93 18.04 3.04 -5.64
N ALA A 94 17.07 3.92 -5.41
CA ALA A 94 16.50 4.16 -4.08
C ALA A 94 15.48 3.09 -3.65
N VAL A 95 15.14 2.10 -4.50
CA VAL A 95 14.19 1.02 -4.14
C VAL A 95 14.57 0.31 -2.83
N ALA A 96 15.85 -0.02 -2.61
CA ALA A 96 16.30 -0.62 -1.35
C ALA A 96 16.09 0.29 -0.13
N LYS A 97 16.29 1.61 -0.29
CA LYS A 97 16.02 2.61 0.76
C LYS A 97 14.54 2.66 1.09
N VAL A 98 13.67 2.61 0.07
CA VAL A 98 12.21 2.61 0.24
C VAL A 98 11.75 1.33 0.95
N LEU A 99 12.23 0.14 0.55
CA LEU A 99 11.90 -1.11 1.25
C LEU A 99 12.31 -1.08 2.72
N SER A 100 13.56 -0.70 3.00
CA SER A 100 14.07 -0.59 4.37
C SER A 100 13.30 0.42 5.22
N TRP A 101 12.73 1.46 4.59
CA TRP A 101 11.84 2.39 5.27
C TRP A 101 10.49 1.77 5.63
N VAL A 102 9.90 0.96 4.75
CA VAL A 102 8.65 0.23 5.03
C VAL A 102 8.84 -0.82 6.12
N ASP A 103 10.01 -1.47 6.19
CA ASP A 103 10.34 -2.47 7.22
C ASP A 103 10.21 -1.94 8.65
N GLN A 104 10.25 -0.61 8.85
CA GLN A 104 10.00 0.00 10.16
C GLN A 104 8.61 -0.33 10.74
N LEU A 105 7.66 -0.75 9.90
CA LEU A 105 6.29 -1.11 10.29
C LEU A 105 6.12 -2.60 10.62
N GLU A 106 7.16 -3.43 10.46
CA GLU A 106 7.08 -4.89 10.61
C GLU A 106 6.68 -5.34 12.02
N HIS A 107 6.91 -4.51 13.03
CA HIS A 107 6.54 -4.78 14.42
C HIS A 107 5.04 -4.56 14.71
N LEU A 108 4.27 -4.00 13.77
CA LEU A 108 2.83 -3.78 13.92
C LEU A 108 2.05 -5.07 13.62
N GLN A 109 0.83 -5.18 14.14
CA GLN A 109 -0.04 -6.37 13.99
C GLN A 109 -0.71 -6.47 12.60
N ILE A 110 0.02 -6.16 11.54
CA ILE A 110 -0.43 -6.29 10.15
C ILE A 110 -0.22 -7.74 9.73
N PRO A 111 -1.22 -8.43 9.14
CA PRO A 111 -1.03 -9.78 8.62
C PRO A 111 0.10 -9.82 7.59
N GLU A 112 0.98 -10.82 7.68
CA GLU A 112 2.19 -10.94 6.83
C GLU A 112 1.87 -10.82 5.32
N ALA A 113 0.82 -11.51 4.85
CA ALA A 113 0.40 -11.44 3.45
C ALA A 113 0.00 -10.02 3.03
N VAL A 114 -0.67 -9.27 3.92
CA VAL A 114 -1.05 -7.87 3.68
C VAL A 114 0.21 -7.00 3.66
N PHE A 115 1.15 -7.23 4.58
CA PHE A 115 2.38 -6.45 4.65
C PHE A 115 3.27 -6.66 3.41
N HIS A 116 3.36 -7.88 2.88
CA HIS A 116 4.05 -8.18 1.64
C HIS A 116 3.40 -7.51 0.42
N GLN A 117 2.07 -7.55 0.31
CA GLN A 117 1.35 -6.78 -0.72
C GLN A 117 1.60 -5.28 -0.57
N TRP A 118 1.68 -4.77 0.67
CA TRP A 118 1.93 -3.36 0.94
C TRP A 118 3.33 -2.92 0.51
N LYS A 119 4.36 -3.75 0.77
CA LYS A 119 5.73 -3.53 0.26
C LYS A 119 5.75 -3.46 -1.26
N LEU A 120 5.10 -4.42 -1.92
CA LEU A 120 5.00 -4.45 -3.38
C LEU A 120 4.30 -3.19 -3.92
N ALA A 121 3.14 -2.82 -3.39
CA ALA A 121 2.41 -1.63 -3.81
C ALA A 121 3.23 -0.35 -3.62
N THR A 122 3.99 -0.26 -2.53
CA THR A 122 4.88 0.88 -2.27
C THR A 122 5.97 0.97 -3.33
N ILE A 123 6.58 -0.16 -3.71
CA ILE A 123 7.60 -0.18 -4.75
C ILE A 123 7.01 0.13 -6.11
N GLU A 124 5.91 -0.49 -6.51
CA GLU A 124 5.26 -0.20 -7.79
C GLU A 124 4.82 1.28 -7.91
N GLY A 125 4.30 1.86 -6.83
CA GLY A 125 3.96 3.28 -6.79
C GLY A 125 5.20 4.19 -6.93
N PHE A 126 6.28 3.87 -6.21
CA PHE A 126 7.54 4.61 -6.29
C PHE A 126 8.19 4.51 -7.67
N THR A 127 8.30 3.30 -8.22
CA THR A 127 8.90 3.05 -9.54
C THR A 127 8.07 3.70 -10.64
N ASN A 128 6.73 3.75 -10.51
CA ASN A 128 5.88 4.51 -11.42
C ASN A 128 6.20 6.00 -11.41
N ALA A 129 6.39 6.60 -10.22
CA ALA A 129 6.80 8.00 -10.12
C ALA A 129 8.15 8.23 -10.81
N VAL A 130 9.16 7.39 -10.55
CA VAL A 130 10.50 7.51 -11.16
C VAL A 130 10.47 7.32 -12.68
N ARG A 131 9.87 6.23 -13.16
CA ARG A 131 9.97 5.78 -14.56
C ARG A 131 8.98 6.48 -15.48
N HIS A 132 7.85 6.95 -14.96
CA HIS A 132 6.78 7.54 -15.76
C HIS A 132 6.58 9.03 -15.43
N ALA A 133 6.29 9.38 -14.18
CA ALA A 133 5.98 10.78 -13.84
C ALA A 133 7.20 11.70 -13.99
N HIS A 134 8.38 11.22 -13.60
CA HIS A 134 9.64 11.96 -13.60
C HIS A 134 10.60 11.57 -14.73
N LYS A 135 10.12 10.86 -15.76
CA LYS A 135 10.96 10.34 -16.86
C LYS A 135 11.90 11.38 -17.47
N ASP A 136 11.42 12.62 -17.60
CA ASP A 136 12.15 13.75 -18.21
C ASP A 136 12.52 14.84 -17.18
N LEU A 137 12.48 14.53 -15.88
CA LEU A 137 12.83 15.44 -14.79
C LEU A 137 14.21 15.10 -14.19
N PRO A 138 14.88 16.06 -13.51
CA PRO A 138 16.16 15.79 -12.86
C PRO A 138 16.06 14.64 -11.84
N LEU A 139 17.11 13.83 -11.69
CA LEU A 139 17.15 12.77 -10.66
C LEU A 139 17.02 13.32 -9.23
N ALA A 140 17.42 14.58 -9.01
CA ALA A 140 17.24 15.28 -7.74
C ALA A 140 15.79 15.70 -7.45
N THR A 141 14.86 15.50 -8.39
CA THR A 141 13.43 15.79 -8.18
C THR A 141 12.90 14.94 -7.02
N PRO A 142 12.28 15.54 -6.00
CA PRO A 142 11.84 14.81 -4.83
C PRO A 142 10.60 13.96 -5.16
N ILE A 143 10.57 12.76 -4.61
CA ILE A 143 9.40 11.91 -4.44
C ILE A 143 9.18 11.80 -2.93
N GLU A 144 8.02 12.22 -2.46
CA GLU A 144 7.64 12.10 -1.05
C GLU A 144 6.72 10.90 -0.88
N LEU A 145 6.95 10.12 0.17
CA LEU A 145 6.14 8.98 0.55
C LEU A 145 5.70 9.15 1.99
N GLU A 146 4.46 8.78 2.27
CA GLU A 146 3.89 8.78 3.62
C GLU A 146 3.05 7.53 3.78
N ILE A 147 3.32 6.74 4.81
CA ILE A 147 2.47 5.61 5.21
C ILE A 147 1.85 5.94 6.56
N THR A 148 0.54 5.74 6.64
CA THR A 148 -0.21 5.80 7.89
C THR A 148 -0.87 4.45 8.14
N VAL A 149 -0.60 3.87 9.30
CA VAL A 149 -1.19 2.61 9.76
C VAL A 149 -2.29 2.92 10.75
N PHE A 150 -3.50 2.44 10.50
CA PHE A 150 -4.65 2.46 11.39
C PHE A 150 -4.92 1.04 11.89
N PRO A 151 -5.78 0.84 12.92
CA PRO A 151 -6.10 -0.51 13.38
C PRO A 151 -6.56 -1.45 12.27
N GLU A 152 -7.40 -0.99 11.34
CA GLU A 152 -8.04 -1.88 10.34
C GLU A 152 -7.72 -1.50 8.89
N ARG A 153 -6.77 -0.56 8.67
CA ARG A 153 -6.37 -0.15 7.32
C ARG A 153 -4.97 0.42 7.25
N LEU A 154 -4.39 0.32 6.06
CA LEU A 154 -3.16 0.98 5.67
C LEU A 154 -3.48 2.07 4.65
N GLU A 155 -2.81 3.21 4.77
CA GLU A 155 -2.86 4.29 3.78
C GLU A 155 -1.42 4.63 3.35
N ILE A 156 -1.21 4.78 2.05
CA ILE A 156 0.03 5.33 1.50
C ILE A 156 -0.29 6.46 0.54
N LYS A 157 0.51 7.52 0.64
CA LYS A 157 0.54 8.65 -0.30
C LYS A 157 1.92 8.74 -0.92
N ILE A 158 1.97 8.90 -2.23
CA ILE A 158 3.19 9.11 -2.99
C ILE A 158 2.99 10.39 -3.82
N TRP A 159 3.81 11.40 -3.54
CA TRP A 159 3.77 12.66 -4.27
C TRP A 159 4.87 12.73 -5.32
N ASP A 160 4.45 13.06 -6.54
CA ASP A 160 5.32 13.30 -7.69
C ASP A 160 5.09 14.70 -8.29
N CYS A 161 6.06 15.20 -9.04
CA CYS A 161 6.06 16.49 -9.72
C CYS A 161 5.85 16.34 -11.24
N GLY A 162 5.36 15.18 -11.70
CA GLY A 162 5.14 14.89 -13.11
C GLY A 162 3.90 15.57 -13.69
N LYS A 163 3.59 15.23 -14.95
CA LYS A 163 2.33 15.62 -15.58
C LYS A 163 1.19 14.76 -15.03
N PRO A 164 0.01 15.35 -14.73
CA PRO A 164 -1.15 14.55 -14.34
C PRO A 164 -1.60 13.66 -15.49
N PHE A 165 -2.21 12.53 -15.17
CA PHE A 165 -2.86 11.64 -16.13
C PHE A 165 -4.18 11.11 -15.56
N ASP A 166 -5.04 10.62 -16.44
CA ASP A 166 -6.30 9.98 -16.04
C ASP A 166 -6.04 8.54 -15.58
N LEU A 167 -6.05 8.34 -14.26
CA LEU A 167 -5.83 7.04 -13.65
C LEU A 167 -6.93 6.04 -14.00
N GLU A 168 -8.19 6.48 -14.04
CA GLU A 168 -9.33 5.59 -14.28
C GLU A 168 -9.27 5.07 -15.73
N ALA A 169 -9.06 5.97 -16.69
CA ALA A 169 -8.87 5.57 -18.09
C ALA A 169 -7.66 4.64 -18.26
N LYS A 170 -6.58 4.88 -17.50
CA LYS A 170 -5.39 4.02 -17.52
C LYS A 170 -5.70 2.63 -16.95
N LEU A 171 -6.37 2.52 -15.81
CA LEU A 171 -6.79 1.25 -15.21
C LEU A 171 -7.71 0.46 -16.14
N GLN A 172 -8.69 1.12 -16.76
CA GLN A 172 -9.64 0.47 -17.68
C GLN A 172 -8.93 -0.10 -18.91
N GLY A 173 -8.03 0.65 -19.55
CA GLY A 173 -7.28 0.16 -20.70
C GLY A 173 -6.38 -1.03 -20.34
N GLU A 174 -5.76 -0.96 -19.17
CA GLU A 174 -4.82 -1.97 -18.67
C GLU A 174 -5.54 -3.26 -18.19
N LEU A 175 -6.73 -3.16 -17.59
CA LEU A 175 -7.53 -4.32 -17.17
C LEU A 175 -8.31 -4.98 -18.31
N ALA A 176 -8.60 -4.24 -19.39
CA ALA A 176 -9.26 -4.78 -20.57
C ALA A 176 -8.34 -5.66 -21.44
N GLU A 177 -7.02 -5.47 -21.35
CA GLU A 177 -6.04 -6.36 -21.97
C GLU A 177 -5.94 -7.68 -21.17
N THR A 178 -6.62 -8.72 -21.67
CA THR A 178 -6.82 -10.04 -21.07
C THR A 178 -5.54 -10.90 -20.94
N SER A 179 -4.50 -10.40 -20.31
CA SER A 179 -3.46 -11.26 -19.74
C SER A 179 -3.85 -11.59 -18.30
N PRO A 180 -4.07 -12.87 -17.94
CA PRO A 180 -4.35 -13.25 -16.56
C PRO A 180 -3.08 -13.05 -15.73
N PHE A 181 -2.89 -11.83 -15.24
CA PHE A 181 -1.89 -11.54 -14.22
C PHE A 181 -2.18 -12.39 -12.98
N THR A 182 -1.32 -13.37 -12.70
CA THR A 182 -1.44 -14.26 -11.54
C THR A 182 -0.41 -13.89 -10.49
N TRP A 183 -0.76 -13.98 -9.20
CA TRP A 183 0.17 -13.73 -8.08
C TRP A 183 1.45 -14.59 -8.16
N ASN A 184 1.37 -15.74 -8.83
CA ASN A 184 2.49 -16.62 -9.11
C ASN A 184 3.57 -15.99 -10.01
N GLU A 185 3.19 -15.08 -10.92
CA GLU A 185 4.12 -14.41 -11.86
C GLU A 185 5.00 -13.36 -11.15
N LEU A 186 4.59 -12.89 -9.97
CA LEU A 186 5.39 -12.00 -9.13
C LEU A 186 6.23 -12.74 -8.07
N GLY A 187 6.29 -14.07 -8.13
CA GLY A 187 7.03 -14.87 -7.15
C GLY A 187 6.34 -15.00 -5.78
N PHE A 188 5.10 -14.53 -5.62
CA PHE A 188 4.32 -14.72 -4.40
C PHE A 188 3.51 -16.02 -4.47
N THR A 189 4.16 -17.18 -4.31
CA THR A 189 3.44 -18.41 -3.96
C THR A 189 3.23 -18.43 -2.45
N LEU A 190 1.98 -18.28 -2.00
CA LEU A 190 1.58 -18.66 -0.64
C LEU A 190 1.88 -20.15 -0.49
N ARG A 191 2.86 -20.51 0.34
CA ARG A 191 3.07 -21.87 0.83
C ARG A 191 2.50 -22.00 2.22
#